data_AF-A0A949N7R4-F1
#
_entry.id   AF-A0A949N7R4-F1
#
_cell.length_a   1.000
_cell.length_b   1.000
_cell.length_c   1.000
_cell.angle_alpha   90.00
_cell.angle_beta   90.00
_cell.angle_gamma   90.00
#
_symmetry.space_group_name_H-M   'P 1'
#
loop_
_entity.id
_entity.type
_entity.pdbx_description
1 polymer ?
#
loop_
_entity_poly.entity_id
_entity_poly.type
_entity_poly.pdbx_seq_one_letter_code
_entity_poly.pdbx_strand_id
1 'polypeptide(L)'
;MAQSVHFVRFQGVEPHPAGHRLGIFVLVNGLSREGRLTAEQEHFRRTNNAWYDAAYTNPSHVDTTVYDRAVNPGAVAWFRNTSRELIARVDGYLDILAAHAVPWERLSSVDPGRIVYEDAHQIVVVPHPPAAGPVAR
;
A
#
# COMPACT_ATOMS: atom_id res chain seq x y z
N MET A 1 3.04 9.81 28.18
CA MET A 1 3.97 9.24 27.18
C MET A 1 3.20 9.13 25.87
N ALA A 2 3.56 9.89 24.83
CA ALA A 2 2.91 9.76 23.54
C ALA A 2 3.37 8.43 22.93
N GLN A 3 2.46 7.46 22.77
CA GLN A 3 2.78 6.26 22.02
C GLN A 3 2.98 6.67 20.57
N SER A 4 4.20 6.54 20.05
CA SER A 4 4.48 6.75 18.62
C SER A 4 3.68 5.72 17.84
N VAL A 5 2.70 6.16 17.05
CA VAL A 5 1.95 5.26 16.17
C VAL A 5 2.90 4.82 15.07
N HIS A 6 3.14 3.50 14.97
CA HIS A 6 3.93 2.94 13.90
C HIS A 6 3.02 2.54 12.74
N PHE A 7 3.39 2.97 11.55
CA PHE A 7 2.73 2.60 10.30
C PHE A 7 3.59 1.60 9.54
N VAL A 8 2.93 0.69 8.81
CA VAL A 8 3.59 -0.29 7.96
C VAL A 8 3.01 -0.29 6.56
N ARG A 9 3.87 -0.48 5.56
CA ARG A 9 3.49 -0.57 4.15
C ARG A 9 4.23 -1.71 3.49
N PHE A 10 3.55 -2.37 2.57
CA PHE A 10 4.12 -3.39 1.70
C PHE A 10 4.03 -2.89 0.27
N GLN A 11 5.14 -2.87 -0.44
CA GLN A 11 5.23 -2.32 -1.79
C GLN A 11 6.25 -3.04 -2.65
N GLY A 12 6.16 -2.86 -3.96
CA GLY A 12 7.20 -3.33 -4.89
C GLY A 12 8.51 -2.57 -4.71
N VAL A 13 9.63 -3.23 -5.03
CA VAL A 13 10.96 -2.60 -4.96
C VAL A 13 11.17 -1.62 -6.12
N GLU A 14 10.61 -1.91 -7.28
CA GLU A 14 10.77 -1.07 -8.46
C GLU A 14 9.83 0.15 -8.43
N PRO A 15 10.34 1.36 -8.69
CA PRO A 15 9.49 2.54 -8.83
C PRO A 15 8.62 2.42 -10.08
N HIS A 16 7.34 2.75 -9.95
CA HIS A 16 6.48 2.95 -11.11
C HIS A 16 6.97 4.18 -11.90
N PRO A 17 6.77 4.26 -13.23
CA PRO A 17 7.14 5.45 -14.03
C PRO A 17 6.58 6.77 -13.51
N ALA A 18 5.51 6.72 -12.71
CA ALA A 18 4.93 7.88 -12.03
C ALA A 18 5.68 8.29 -10.74
N GLY A 19 6.85 7.71 -10.46
CA GLY A 19 7.76 8.09 -9.37
C GLY A 19 7.44 7.50 -7.99
N HIS A 20 6.42 6.64 -7.87
CA HIS A 20 6.04 6.01 -6.60
C HIS A 20 6.09 4.48 -6.71
N ARG A 21 6.32 3.79 -5.58
CA ARG A 21 6.32 2.32 -5.52
C ARG A 21 4.90 1.81 -5.28
N LEU A 22 4.46 0.88 -6.13
CA LEU A 22 3.10 0.33 -6.07
C LEU A 22 2.90 -0.53 -4.83
N GLY A 23 1.72 -0.43 -4.22
CA GLY A 23 1.33 -1.33 -3.12
C GLY A 23 1.09 -2.74 -3.63
N ILE A 24 1.28 -3.73 -2.74
CA ILE A 24 1.15 -5.16 -3.08
C ILE A 24 -0.20 -5.55 -3.71
N PHE A 25 -1.31 -4.92 -3.32
CA PHE A 25 -2.62 -5.16 -3.93
C PHE A 25 -2.65 -4.75 -5.40
N VAL A 26 -2.03 -3.60 -5.72
CA VAL A 26 -1.93 -3.12 -7.09
C VAL A 26 -1.08 -4.08 -7.93
N LEU A 27 0.03 -4.57 -7.37
CA LEU A 27 0.91 -5.54 -8.04
C LEU A 27 0.18 -6.85 -8.36
N VAL A 28 -0.50 -7.46 -7.37
CA VAL A 28 -1.26 -8.70 -7.57
C VAL A 28 -2.43 -8.50 -8.54
N ASN A 29 -3.14 -7.37 -8.46
CA ASN A 29 -4.17 -7.04 -9.43
C ASN A 29 -3.59 -6.82 -10.85
N GLY A 30 -2.36 -6.31 -10.96
CA GLY A 30 -1.62 -6.24 -12.23
C GLY A 30 -1.38 -7.62 -12.83
N LEU A 31 -0.85 -8.57 -12.04
CA LEU A 31 -0.67 -9.96 -12.46
C LEU A 31 -1.98 -10.62 -12.92
N SER A 32 -3.08 -10.33 -12.22
CA SER A 32 -4.42 -10.80 -12.60
C SER A 32 -4.85 -10.25 -13.96
N ARG A 33 -4.69 -8.93 -14.17
CA ARG A 33 -5.01 -8.27 -15.45
C ARG A 33 -4.15 -8.77 -16.62
N GLU A 34 -2.92 -9.17 -16.35
CA GLU A 34 -2.00 -9.78 -17.31
C GLU A 34 -2.30 -11.28 -17.57
N GLY A 35 -3.28 -11.87 -16.86
CA GLY A 35 -3.62 -13.29 -17.01
C GLY A 35 -2.57 -14.25 -16.45
N ARG A 36 -1.70 -13.77 -15.54
CA ARG A 36 -0.57 -14.55 -15.02
C ARG A 36 -0.91 -15.37 -13.78
N LEU A 37 -1.98 -15.02 -13.06
CA LEU A 37 -2.37 -15.74 -11.86
C LEU A 37 -2.94 -17.14 -12.19
N THR A 38 -2.63 -18.13 -11.36
CA THR A 38 -3.32 -19.42 -11.40
C THR A 38 -4.77 -19.27 -10.95
N ALA A 39 -5.62 -20.27 -11.23
CA ALA A 39 -7.02 -20.26 -10.79
C ALA A 39 -7.17 -20.12 -9.27
N GLU A 40 -6.28 -20.77 -8.50
CA GLU A 40 -6.26 -20.69 -7.03
C GLU A 40 -5.85 -19.29 -6.54
N GLN A 41 -4.80 -18.71 -7.13
CA GLN A 41 -4.35 -17.36 -6.78
C GLN A 41 -5.41 -16.31 -7.10
N GLU A 42 -6.10 -16.49 -8.22
CA GLU A 42 -7.18 -15.60 -8.63
C GLU A 42 -8.42 -15.76 -7.72
N HIS A 43 -8.73 -16.98 -7.26
CA HIS A 43 -9.74 -17.19 -6.23
C HIS A 43 -9.35 -16.52 -4.91
N PHE A 44 -8.11 -16.72 -4.44
CA PHE A 44 -7.57 -16.07 -3.24
C PHE A 44 -7.70 -14.54 -3.33
N ARG A 45 -7.26 -13.95 -4.45
CA ARG A 45 -7.29 -12.50 -4.70
C ARG A 45 -8.72 -11.97 -4.62
N ARG A 46 -9.68 -12.60 -5.30
CA ARG A 46 -11.08 -12.14 -5.28
C ARG A 46 -11.70 -12.24 -3.90
N THR A 47 -11.53 -13.37 -3.23
CA THR A 47 -12.09 -13.62 -1.89
C THR A 47 -11.54 -12.62 -0.87
N ASN A 48 -10.23 -12.36 -0.90
CA ASN A 48 -9.63 -11.42 0.04
C ASN A 48 -9.91 -9.96 -0.32
N ASN A 49 -9.91 -9.57 -1.60
CA ASN A 49 -10.29 -8.21 -2.00
C ASN A 49 -11.75 -7.92 -1.59
N ALA A 50 -12.68 -8.83 -1.85
CA ALA A 50 -14.07 -8.68 -1.44
C ALA A 50 -14.21 -8.57 0.10
N TRP A 51 -13.40 -9.30 0.86
CA TRP A 51 -13.34 -9.15 2.31
C TRP A 51 -12.81 -7.78 2.73
N TYR A 52 -11.73 -7.25 2.12
CA TYR A 52 -11.24 -5.90 2.42
C TYR A 52 -12.29 -4.83 2.10
N ASP A 53 -12.93 -4.93 0.93
CA ASP A 53 -13.96 -3.98 0.48
C ASP A 53 -15.18 -3.98 1.42
N ALA A 54 -15.54 -5.14 1.99
CA ALA A 54 -16.64 -5.26 2.93
C ALA A 54 -16.28 -4.84 4.36
N ALA A 55 -15.04 -5.10 4.80
CA ALA A 55 -14.61 -4.90 6.18
C ALA A 55 -14.02 -3.51 6.43
N TYR A 56 -13.52 -2.81 5.41
CA TYR A 56 -12.82 -1.54 5.59
C TYR A 56 -13.26 -0.47 4.60
N THR A 57 -13.20 0.77 5.07
CA THR A 57 -13.47 1.94 4.26
C THR A 57 -12.43 2.08 3.16
N ASN A 58 -12.91 2.16 1.92
CA ASN A 58 -12.09 2.66 0.81
C ASN A 58 -12.00 4.18 0.93
N PRO A 59 -10.79 4.77 1.11
CA PRO A 59 -10.64 6.22 1.28
C PRO A 59 -11.28 7.03 0.14
N SER A 60 -11.25 6.50 -1.10
CA SER A 60 -11.84 7.16 -2.28
C SER A 60 -13.37 7.25 -2.22
N HIS A 61 -14.05 6.47 -1.39
CA HIS A 61 -15.49 6.58 -1.18
C HIS A 61 -15.85 7.69 -0.18
N VAL A 62 -14.90 8.10 0.67
CA VAL A 62 -15.08 9.18 1.64
C VAL A 62 -14.71 10.51 1.01
N ASP A 63 -13.54 10.55 0.35
CA ASP A 63 -13.03 11.72 -0.34
C ASP A 63 -12.32 11.26 -1.62
N THR A 64 -12.88 11.64 -2.77
CA THR A 64 -12.36 11.25 -4.09
C THR A 64 -11.01 11.90 -4.41
N THR A 65 -10.61 12.95 -3.68
CA THR A 65 -9.35 13.66 -3.88
C THR A 65 -8.15 12.99 -3.20
N VAL A 66 -8.37 11.98 -2.34
CA VAL A 66 -7.32 11.31 -1.54
C VAL A 66 -6.16 10.79 -2.41
N TYR A 67 -6.48 10.20 -3.56
CA TYR A 67 -5.51 9.70 -4.52
C TYR A 67 -5.44 10.52 -5.82
N ASP A 68 -6.10 11.68 -5.86
CA ASP A 68 -6.01 12.58 -7.01
C ASP A 68 -4.56 13.08 -7.15
N ARG A 69 -3.94 12.84 -8.31
CA ARG A 69 -2.52 13.16 -8.53
C ARG A 69 -2.24 14.66 -8.60
N ALA A 70 -3.22 15.48 -8.98
CA ALA A 70 -3.08 16.93 -9.02
C ALA A 70 -3.18 17.54 -7.61
N VAL A 71 -3.98 16.93 -6.72
CA VAL A 71 -4.17 17.40 -5.33
C VAL A 71 -3.14 16.79 -4.38
N ASN A 72 -2.95 15.48 -4.45
CA ASN A 72 -2.13 14.67 -3.56
C ASN A 72 -1.13 13.80 -4.36
N PRO A 73 -0.11 14.43 -4.99
CA PRO A 73 0.82 13.72 -5.86
C PRO A 73 1.59 12.63 -5.09
N GLY A 74 1.54 11.40 -5.59
CA GLY A 74 2.26 10.28 -5.00
C GLY A 74 1.64 9.74 -3.71
N ALA A 75 0.38 10.07 -3.42
CA ALA A 75 -0.33 9.56 -2.26
C ALA A 75 -0.28 8.03 -2.16
N VAL A 76 0.08 7.52 -0.98
CA VAL A 76 0.23 6.08 -0.71
C VAL A 76 -0.40 5.69 0.62
N ALA A 77 -1.08 4.53 0.63
CA ALA A 77 -1.67 3.97 1.84
C ALA A 77 -0.64 3.29 2.74
N TRP A 78 -0.85 3.39 4.05
CA TRP A 78 -0.12 2.67 5.08
C TRP A 78 -1.12 2.07 6.08
N PHE A 79 -0.85 0.86 6.55
CA PHE A 79 -1.59 0.29 7.67
C PHE A 79 -1.09 0.86 8.98
N ARG A 80 -1.96 1.04 9.97
CA ARG A 80 -1.51 1.11 11.36
C ARG A 80 -0.98 -0.25 11.78
N ASN A 81 0.13 -0.30 12.52
CA ASN A 81 0.69 -1.57 13.00
C ASN A 81 -0.27 -2.36 13.92
N THR A 82 -1.26 -1.69 14.51
CA THR A 82 -2.32 -2.28 15.33
C THR A 82 -3.38 -3.01 14.51
N SER A 83 -3.44 -2.79 13.20
CA SER A 83 -4.38 -3.41 12.25
C SER A 83 -4.01 -4.86 11.93
N ARG A 84 -3.86 -5.68 12.96
CA ARG A 84 -3.27 -7.03 12.87
C ARG A 84 -4.04 -7.96 11.93
N GLU A 85 -5.37 -7.89 11.93
CA GLU A 85 -6.19 -8.73 11.05
C GLU A 85 -6.00 -8.41 9.57
N LEU A 86 -5.89 -7.11 9.24
CA LEU A 86 -5.62 -6.65 7.88
C LEU A 86 -4.24 -7.08 7.45
N ILE A 87 -3.25 -6.93 8.33
CA ILE A 87 -1.86 -7.25 8.03
C ILE A 87 -1.68 -8.77 7.91
N ALA A 88 -2.37 -9.59 8.71
CA ALA A 88 -2.24 -11.05 8.62
C ALA A 88 -2.65 -11.61 7.26
N ARG A 89 -3.63 -10.99 6.59
CA ARG A 89 -4.06 -11.41 5.24
C ARG A 89 -3.10 -10.99 4.13
N VAL A 90 -2.17 -10.08 4.40
CA VAL A 90 -1.16 -9.65 3.43
C VAL A 90 -0.27 -10.82 3.02
N ASP A 91 0.02 -11.76 3.92
CA ASP A 91 0.95 -12.88 3.66
C ASP A 91 0.61 -13.64 2.37
N GLY A 92 -0.67 -13.95 2.14
CA GLY A 92 -1.06 -14.65 0.91
C GLY A 92 -0.88 -13.81 -0.38
N TYR A 93 -0.92 -12.48 -0.30
CA TYR A 93 -0.54 -11.62 -1.44
C TYR A 93 0.97 -11.65 -1.66
N LEU A 94 1.76 -11.68 -0.59
CA LEU A 94 3.22 -11.78 -0.67
C LEU A 94 3.66 -13.11 -1.26
N ASP A 95 2.98 -14.20 -0.90
CA ASP A 95 3.21 -15.53 -1.48
C ASP A 95 2.92 -15.56 -2.98
N ILE A 96 1.84 -14.89 -3.42
CA ILE A 96 1.55 -14.72 -4.85
C ILE A 96 2.70 -13.95 -5.54
N LEU A 97 3.12 -12.81 -4.99
CA LEU A 97 4.21 -12.03 -5.59
C LEU A 97 5.51 -12.83 -5.66
N ALA A 98 5.85 -13.58 -4.62
CA ALA A 98 7.02 -14.44 -4.57
C ALA A 98 6.96 -15.56 -5.63
N ALA A 99 5.81 -16.22 -5.78
CA ALA A 99 5.60 -17.25 -6.81
C ALA A 99 5.76 -16.72 -8.24
N HIS A 100 5.55 -15.43 -8.45
CA HIS A 100 5.69 -14.73 -9.73
C HIS A 100 7.01 -13.96 -9.88
N ALA A 101 7.97 -14.17 -8.96
CA ALA A 101 9.25 -13.48 -8.90
C ALA A 101 9.13 -11.94 -8.93
N VAL A 102 8.07 -11.40 -8.34
CA VAL A 102 7.86 -9.96 -8.20
C VAL A 102 8.44 -9.50 -6.85
N PRO A 103 9.55 -8.74 -6.83
CA PRO A 103 10.18 -8.32 -5.60
C PRO A 103 9.32 -7.30 -4.84
N TRP A 104 9.28 -7.45 -3.51
CA TRP A 104 8.57 -6.56 -2.61
C TRP A 104 9.39 -6.28 -1.35
N GLU A 105 9.04 -5.21 -0.65
CA GLU A 105 9.64 -4.82 0.63
C GLU A 105 8.56 -4.42 1.64
N ARG A 106 8.89 -4.55 2.92
CA ARG A 106 8.10 -4.02 4.04
C ARG A 106 8.79 -2.79 4.60
N LEU A 107 8.06 -1.68 4.63
CA LEU A 107 8.50 -0.44 5.28
C LEU A 107 7.78 -0.26 6.62
N SER A 108 8.46 0.44 7.54
CA SER A 108 7.87 0.93 8.78
C SER A 108 8.28 2.37 9.02
N SER A 109 7.35 3.23 9.42
CA SER A 109 7.63 4.62 9.76
C SER A 109 6.68 5.13 10.85
N VAL A 110 7.15 6.08 11.67
CA VAL A 110 6.30 6.86 12.58
C VAL A 110 5.86 8.19 11.96
N ASP A 111 6.50 8.59 10.86
CA ASP A 111 6.20 9.79 10.07
C ASP A 111 6.42 9.48 8.57
N PRO A 112 5.47 8.80 7.91
CA PRO A 112 5.61 8.42 6.51
C PRO A 112 5.32 9.57 5.53
N GLY A 113 4.88 10.74 6.01
CA GLY A 113 4.50 11.87 5.16
C GLY A 113 3.33 12.69 5.72
N ARG A 114 2.86 13.66 4.92
CA ARG A 114 1.66 14.45 5.25
C ARG A 114 0.41 13.58 5.10
N ILE A 115 -0.30 13.36 6.21
CA ILE A 115 -1.56 12.62 6.21
C ILE A 115 -2.64 13.40 5.44
N VAL A 116 -3.29 12.73 4.50
CA VAL A 116 -4.42 13.24 3.70
C VAL A 116 -5.71 12.46 3.95
N TYR A 117 -5.60 11.30 4.59
CA TYR A 117 -6.72 10.51 5.08
C TYR A 117 -6.26 9.68 6.28
N GLU A 118 -7.12 9.51 7.27
CA GLU A 118 -6.85 8.71 8.47
C GLU A 118 -8.13 8.07 9.00
N ASP A 119 -8.08 6.77 9.30
CA ASP A 119 -9.13 6.04 10.02
C ASP A 119 -8.54 5.13 11.10
N ALA A 120 -9.36 4.26 11.70
CA ALA A 120 -8.93 3.35 12.77
C ALA A 120 -7.89 2.30 12.32
N HIS A 121 -7.75 2.06 11.00
CA HIS A 121 -6.98 0.96 10.44
C HIS A 121 -5.84 1.39 9.53
N GLN A 122 -5.95 2.54 8.86
CA GLN A 122 -5.01 3.00 7.85
C GLN A 122 -4.85 4.52 7.84
N ILE A 123 -3.78 4.96 7.17
CA ILE A 123 -3.59 6.33 6.74
C ILE A 123 -3.27 6.36 5.24
N VAL A 124 -3.59 7.46 4.58
CA VAL A 124 -3.01 7.80 3.27
C VAL A 124 -2.16 9.04 3.46
N VAL A 125 -0.95 8.99 2.93
CA VAL A 125 0.00 10.10 3.03
C VAL A 125 0.50 10.52 1.67
N VAL A 126 0.77 11.81 1.52
CA VAL A 126 1.72 12.30 0.52
C VAL A 126 3.12 12.16 1.12
N PRO A 127 4.01 11.33 0.54
CA PRO A 127 5.35 11.13 1.05
C PRO A 127 6.12 12.44 1.18
N HIS A 128 6.97 12.53 2.19
CA HIS A 128 7.95 13.61 2.24
C HIS A 128 8.82 13.57 0.97
N PRO A 129 9.21 14.73 0.42
CA PRO A 129 10.23 14.74 -0.61
C PRO A 129 11.47 14.01 -0.08
N PRO A 130 12.19 13.26 -0.92
CA PRO A 130 13.45 12.65 -0.51
C PRO A 130 14.30 13.77 0.10
N ALA A 131 14.82 13.53 1.31
CA ALA A 131 15.69 14.49 1.97
C ALA A 131 16.75 14.90 0.96
N ALA A 132 16.87 16.21 0.69
CA ALA A 132 17.89 16.70 -0.22
C ALA A 132 19.23 16.14 0.27
N GLY A 133 19.82 15.23 -0.51
CA GLY A 133 21.15 14.72 -0.21
C GLY A 133 22.11 15.91 -0.08
N PRO A 134 23.21 15.78 0.69
CA PRO A 134 24.15 16.88 0.82
C PRO A 134 24.56 17.34 -0.57
N VAL A 135 24.27 18.61 -0.88
CA VAL A 135 24.75 19.26 -2.10
C VAL A 135 26.27 19.26 -1.95
N ALA A 136 26.95 18.38 -2.68
CA ALA A 136 28.40 18.39 -2.73
C ALA A 136 28.83 19.77 -3.23
N ARG A 137 29.50 20.52 -2.36
CA ARG A 137 30.18 21.78 -2.70
C ARG A 137 31.51 21.49 -3.33
#